data_AF-A0A813FC66-F1
#
_entry.id   AF-A0A813FC66-F1
#
_cell.length_a   1.000
_cell.length_b   1.000
_cell.length_c   1.000
_cell.angle_alpha   90.00
_cell.angle_beta   90.00
_cell.angle_gamma   90.00
#
_symmetry.space_group_name_H-M   'P 1'
#
loop_
_entity.id
_entity.type
_entity.pdbx_description
1 polymer ?
#
loop_
_entity_poly.entity_id
_entity_poly.type
_entity_poly.pdbx_seq_one_letter_code
_entity_poly.pdbx_strand_id
1 'polypeptide(L)'
;FEAARAAHPCLTASHLADVLTTGGLAFAIGVNTGLAEVVALSVVSKVSGRAAKDVFPAIRALYPGHVYVHGGYDGQRRLLSIERLAPAAERWEALPPMSDRRAVVAADVVASKLYVCGGWDGEY
;
A
#
# COMPACT_ATOMS: atom_id res chain seq x y z
N PHE A 1 -44.72 14.83 -12.08
CA PHE A 1 -43.25 14.66 -11.94
C PHE A 1 -42.48 15.72 -12.71
N GLU A 2 -42.89 16.08 -13.94
CA GLU A 2 -42.24 17.17 -14.71
C GLU A 2 -42.35 18.56 -14.07
N ALA A 3 -43.49 18.92 -13.47
CA ALA A 3 -43.67 20.23 -12.83
C ALA A 3 -42.73 20.48 -11.63
N ALA A 4 -42.36 19.43 -10.88
CA ALA A 4 -41.43 19.53 -9.75
C ALA A 4 -39.98 19.73 -10.21
N ARG A 5 -39.64 19.23 -11.41
CA ARG A 5 -38.29 19.32 -11.99
C ARG A 5 -37.99 20.69 -12.60
N ALA A 6 -39.03 21.41 -13.03
CA ALA A 6 -38.91 22.78 -13.54
C ALA A 6 -38.70 23.82 -12.42
N ALA A 7 -39.20 23.54 -11.21
CA ALA A 7 -39.10 24.45 -10.06
C ALA A 7 -37.72 24.42 -9.37
N HIS A 8 -36.94 23.35 -9.56
CA HIS A 8 -35.63 23.17 -8.91
C HIS A 8 -34.59 22.64 -9.91
N PRO A 9 -33.83 23.52 -10.59
CA PRO A 9 -32.82 23.11 -11.54
C PRO A 9 -31.63 22.48 -10.79
N CYS A 10 -31.56 21.15 -10.78
CA CYS A 10 -30.38 20.45 -10.32
C CYS A 10 -29.27 20.66 -11.37
N LEU A 11 -28.38 21.62 -11.12
CA LEU A 11 -27.13 21.71 -11.86
C LEU A 11 -26.28 20.50 -11.45
N THR A 12 -25.86 19.74 -12.45
CA THR A 12 -25.01 18.53 -12.43
C THR A 12 -25.72 17.18 -12.25
N ALA A 13 -25.76 16.46 -13.38
CA ALA A 13 -26.17 15.07 -13.53
C ALA A 13 -25.03 14.11 -13.15
N SER A 14 -24.71 14.04 -11.86
CA SER A 14 -23.99 12.91 -11.28
C SER A 14 -24.69 12.55 -9.98
N HIS A 15 -25.37 11.41 -9.96
CA HIS A 15 -26.18 11.03 -8.82
C HIS A 15 -25.28 10.87 -7.59
N LEU A 16 -25.74 11.38 -6.46
CA LEU A 16 -25.09 11.23 -5.15
C LEU A 16 -24.74 9.76 -4.85
N ALA A 17 -25.55 8.82 -5.35
CA ALA A 17 -25.32 7.39 -5.27
C ALA A 17 -24.07 6.91 -6.06
N ASP A 18 -23.78 7.53 -7.22
CA ASP A 18 -22.59 7.22 -8.03
C ASP A 18 -21.31 7.71 -7.35
N VAL A 19 -21.38 8.84 -6.63
CA VAL A 19 -20.25 9.37 -5.86
C VAL A 19 -19.95 8.46 -4.65
N LEU A 20 -21.00 7.98 -3.96
CA LEU A 20 -20.87 7.09 -2.81
C LEU A 20 -20.38 5.70 -3.19
N THR A 21 -20.84 5.13 -4.31
CA THR A 21 -20.34 3.85 -4.82
C THR A 21 -18.89 3.96 -5.31
N THR A 22 -18.49 5.08 -5.93
CA THR A 22 -17.11 5.28 -6.38
C THR A 22 -16.12 5.34 -5.20
N GLY A 23 -16.50 5.98 -4.10
CA GLY A 23 -15.69 5.99 -2.86
C GLY A 23 -15.52 4.60 -2.25
N GLY A 24 -16.61 3.85 -2.10
CA GLY A 24 -16.58 2.48 -1.60
C GLY A 24 -15.76 1.54 -2.50
N LEU A 25 -15.87 1.70 -3.82
CA LEU A 25 -15.11 0.92 -4.79
C LEU A 25 -13.61 1.25 -4.73
N ALA A 26 -13.24 2.53 -4.69
CA ALA A 26 -11.85 2.96 -4.56
C ALA A 26 -11.21 2.45 -3.25
N PHE A 27 -11.98 2.46 -2.16
CA PHE A 27 -11.54 1.88 -0.89
C PHE A 27 -11.36 0.37 -0.97
N ALA A 28 -12.33 -0.36 -1.52
CA ALA A 28 -12.26 -1.81 -1.67
C ALA A 28 -11.10 -2.26 -2.59
N ILE A 29 -10.85 -1.51 -3.68
CA ILE A 29 -9.68 -1.72 -4.53
C ILE A 29 -8.41 -1.49 -3.72
N GLY A 30 -8.29 -0.36 -3.03
CA GLY A 30 -7.10 -0.05 -2.23
C GLY A 30 -6.77 -1.05 -1.13
N VAL A 31 -7.79 -1.61 -0.47
CA VAL A 31 -7.60 -2.63 0.57
C VAL A 31 -7.23 -4.00 -0.01
N ASN A 32 -7.76 -4.37 -1.19
CA ASN A 32 -7.51 -5.70 -1.75
C ASN A 32 -6.28 -5.77 -2.67
N THR A 33 -5.99 -4.72 -3.42
CA THR A 33 -4.95 -4.71 -4.46
C THR A 33 -3.81 -3.73 -4.17
N GLY A 34 -4.01 -2.80 -3.24
CA GLY A 34 -2.97 -1.88 -2.77
C GLY A 34 -3.02 -0.49 -3.40
N LEU A 35 -2.16 0.39 -2.89
CA LEU A 35 -2.16 1.82 -3.24
C LEU A 35 -1.82 2.10 -4.72
N ALA A 36 -1.04 1.25 -5.37
CA ALA A 36 -0.68 1.43 -6.78
C ALA A 36 -1.92 1.43 -7.70
N GLU A 37 -2.86 0.52 -7.45
CA GLU A 37 -4.10 0.43 -8.21
C GLU A 37 -5.07 1.58 -7.92
N VAL A 38 -5.03 2.12 -6.69
CA VAL A 38 -5.81 3.33 -6.35
C VAL A 38 -5.28 4.55 -7.10
N VAL A 39 -3.96 4.65 -7.28
CA VAL A 39 -3.34 5.69 -8.12
C VAL A 39 -3.73 5.49 -9.58
N ALA A 40 -3.70 4.26 -10.10
CA ALA A 40 -4.16 3.97 -11.45
C ALA A 40 -5.65 4.34 -11.65
N LEU A 41 -6.52 4.04 -10.68
CA LEU A 41 -7.93 4.44 -10.70
C LEU A 41 -8.09 5.96 -10.68
N SER A 42 -7.22 6.68 -9.97
CA SER A 42 -7.30 8.12 -9.81
C SER A 42 -7.08 8.91 -11.11
N VAL A 43 -6.38 8.32 -12.09
CA VAL A 43 -6.08 8.96 -13.37
C VAL A 43 -7.15 8.70 -14.44
N VAL A 44 -8.08 7.77 -14.20
CA VAL A 44 -9.13 7.38 -15.17
C VAL A 44 -10.16 8.50 -15.37
N SER A 45 -10.56 9.19 -14.31
CA SER A 45 -11.54 10.27 -14.39
C SER A 45 -11.42 11.24 -13.21
N LYS A 46 -11.98 12.46 -13.34
CA LYS A 46 -12.01 13.44 -12.23
C LYS A 46 -12.77 12.95 -11.01
N VAL A 47 -13.86 12.19 -11.23
CA VAL A 47 -14.69 11.62 -10.15
C VAL A 47 -13.92 10.52 -9.43
N SER A 48 -13.30 9.60 -10.17
CA SER A 48 -12.42 8.55 -9.64
C SER A 48 -11.21 9.14 -8.91
N GLY A 49 -10.62 10.20 -9.45
CA GLY A 49 -9.52 10.94 -8.82
C GLY A 49 -9.91 11.60 -7.51
N ARG A 50 -11.14 12.12 -7.40
CA ARG A 50 -11.67 12.66 -6.14
C ARG A 50 -11.88 11.56 -5.11
N ALA A 51 -12.57 10.49 -5.50
CA ALA A 51 -12.81 9.33 -4.64
C ALA A 51 -11.50 8.71 -4.14
N ALA A 52 -10.52 8.52 -5.02
CA ALA A 52 -9.18 8.02 -4.68
C ALA A 52 -8.47 8.90 -3.65
N LYS A 53 -8.53 10.23 -3.80
CA LYS A 53 -7.97 11.19 -2.84
C LYS A 53 -8.66 11.12 -1.49
N ASP A 54 -9.98 10.96 -1.47
CA ASP A 54 -10.76 10.90 -0.23
C ASP A 54 -10.47 9.62 0.56
N VAL A 55 -10.21 8.49 -0.12
CA VAL A 55 -9.91 7.20 0.53
C VAL A 55 -8.41 6.99 0.83
N PHE A 56 -7.53 7.74 0.17
CA PHE A 56 -6.07 7.57 0.29
C PHE A 56 -5.55 7.61 1.74
N PRO A 57 -5.97 8.58 2.58
CA PRO A 57 -5.53 8.64 3.98
C PRO A 57 -5.97 7.40 4.78
N ALA A 58 -7.19 6.93 4.56
CA ALA A 58 -7.73 5.75 5.26
C ALA A 58 -6.96 4.47 4.87
N ILE A 59 -6.69 4.28 3.57
CA ILE A 59 -5.91 3.13 3.10
C ILE A 59 -4.46 3.21 3.63
N ARG A 60 -3.84 4.39 3.61
CA ARG A 60 -2.49 4.58 4.16
C ARG A 60 -2.42 4.30 5.67
N ALA A 61 -3.48 4.60 6.41
CA ALA A 61 -3.56 4.30 7.84
C ALA A 61 -3.67 2.78 8.11
N LEU A 62 -4.29 2.02 7.20
CA LEU A 62 -4.36 0.56 7.29
C LEU A 62 -3.03 -0.12 6.95
N TYR A 63 -2.20 0.51 6.10
CA TYR A 63 -0.88 0.02 5.70
C TYR A 63 0.22 1.03 6.08
N PRO A 64 0.51 1.20 7.38
CA PRO A 64 1.61 2.05 7.80
C PRO A 64 2.91 1.53 7.16
N GLY A 65 3.64 2.44 6.52
CA GLY A 65 4.92 2.10 5.89
C GLY A 65 5.90 1.62 6.96
N HIS A 66 6.48 0.44 6.76
CA HIS A 66 7.54 -0.10 7.60
C HIS A 66 8.81 -0.22 6.77
N VAL A 67 9.97 -0.02 7.39
CA VAL A 67 11.26 -0.29 6.76
C VAL A 67 11.72 -1.66 7.21
N TYR A 68 12.09 -2.53 6.28
CA TYR A 68 12.58 -3.88 6.60
C TYR A 68 14.05 -3.98 6.23
N VAL A 69 14.86 -4.46 7.18
CA VAL A 69 16.27 -4.79 7.00
C VAL A 69 16.40 -6.30 7.20
N HIS A 70 17.13 -6.96 6.30
CA HIS A 70 17.25 -8.41 6.28
C HIS A 70 18.68 -8.80 5.94
N GLY A 71 19.24 -9.73 6.70
CA GLY A 71 20.59 -10.23 6.48
C GLY A 71 21.65 -9.15 6.66
N GLY A 72 22.68 -9.19 5.81
CA GLY A 72 23.84 -8.29 5.88
C GLY A 72 25.05 -8.90 6.57
N TYR A 73 26.02 -8.07 6.94
CA TYR A 73 27.29 -8.47 7.53
C TYR A 73 27.62 -7.55 8.71
N ASP A 74 27.80 -8.13 9.90
CA ASP A 74 28.08 -7.38 11.14
C ASP A 74 29.58 -7.09 11.38
N GLY A 75 30.43 -7.38 10.39
CA GLY A 75 31.88 -7.30 10.52
C GLY A 75 32.56 -8.64 10.87
N GLN A 76 31.78 -9.62 11.34
CA GLN A 76 32.27 -10.95 11.73
C GLN A 76 31.57 -12.06 10.93
N ARG A 77 30.25 -11.97 10.78
CA ARG A 77 29.42 -13.00 10.17
C ARG A 77 28.27 -12.41 9.38
N ARG A 78 27.76 -13.23 8.47
CA ARG A 78 26.54 -12.92 7.72
C ARG A 78 25.34 -13.15 8.62
N LEU A 79 24.33 -12.31 8.48
CA LEU A 79 23.18 -12.31 9.36
C LEU A 79 22.01 -13.09 8.76
N LEU A 80 21.24 -13.70 9.65
CA LEU A 80 19.94 -14.30 9.40
C LEU A 80 18.81 -13.44 10.00
N SER A 81 19.16 -12.38 10.74
CA SER A 81 18.20 -11.50 11.37
C SER A 81 17.41 -10.72 10.33
N ILE A 82 16.14 -10.52 10.66
CA ILE A 82 15.25 -9.59 9.97
C ILE A 82 14.77 -8.62 11.04
N GLU A 83 14.83 -7.33 10.75
CA GLU A 83 14.38 -6.26 11.63
C GLU A 83 13.45 -5.34 10.85
N ARG A 84 12.37 -4.89 11.49
CA ARG A 84 11.50 -3.85 10.94
C ARG A 84 11.56 -2.59 11.79
N LEU A 85 11.68 -1.43 11.15
CA LEU A 85 11.39 -0.15 11.78
C LEU A 85 9.90 0.12 11.62
N ALA A 86 9.21 0.31 12.74
CA ALA A 86 7.87 0.86 12.78
C ALA A 86 7.98 2.39 12.98
N PRO A 87 7.85 3.23 11.93
CA PRO A 87 8.12 4.67 12.05
C PRO A 87 7.17 5.35 13.03
N ALA A 88 5.94 4.85 13.15
CA ALA A 88 4.96 5.37 14.10
C ALA A 88 5.37 5.17 15.58
N ALA A 89 6.21 4.17 15.86
CA ALA A 89 6.69 3.85 17.20
C ALA A 89 8.18 4.16 17.38
N GLU A 90 8.84 4.70 16.34
CA GLU A 90 10.26 5.03 16.27
C GLU A 90 11.19 3.93 16.81
N ARG A 91 10.80 2.66 16.60
CA ARG A 91 11.51 1.51 17.16
C ARG A 91 11.75 0.43 16.13
N TRP A 92 12.87 -0.25 16.30
CA TRP A 92 13.19 -1.49 15.61
C TRP A 92 12.56 -2.67 16.35
N GLU A 93 11.96 -3.56 15.59
CA GLU A 93 11.38 -4.81 16.07
C GLU A 93 12.04 -5.97 15.34
N ALA A 94 12.55 -6.93 16.10
CA ALA A 94 13.06 -8.18 15.53
C ALA A 94 11.92 -9.03 14.98
N LEU A 95 12.13 -9.59 13.79
CA LEU A 95 11.21 -10.50 13.11
C LEU A 95 11.78 -11.92 13.09
N PRO A 96 10.96 -12.94 12.77
CA PRO A 96 11.46 -14.29 12.56
C PRO A 96 12.64 -14.29 11.57
N PRO A 97 13.73 -15.02 11.86
CA PRO A 97 14.92 -15.01 11.03
C PRO A 97 14.69 -15.68 9.67
N MET A 98 15.54 -15.36 8.70
CA MET A 98 15.63 -16.10 7.44
C MET A 98 16.13 -17.53 7.66
N SER A 99 15.77 -18.43 6.74
CA SER A 99 16.25 -19.82 6.76
C SER A 99 17.77 -19.93 6.63
N ASP A 100 18.39 -19.03 5.85
CA ASP A 100 19.82 -19.00 5.61
C ASP A 100 20.41 -17.61 5.87
N ARG A 101 21.68 -17.55 6.25
CA ARG A 101 22.45 -16.30 6.35
C ARG A 101 22.72 -15.78 4.95
N ARG A 102 22.41 -14.52 4.67
CA ARG A 102 22.64 -13.96 3.34
C ARG A 102 23.09 -12.50 3.46
N ALA A 103 24.12 -12.13 2.71
CA ALA A 103 24.57 -10.75 2.51
C ALA A 103 24.51 -10.38 1.02
N VAL A 104 24.50 -9.08 0.70
CA VAL A 104 24.42 -8.60 -0.71
C VAL A 104 23.17 -9.15 -1.44
N VAL A 105 22.06 -9.11 -0.73
CA VAL A 105 20.75 -9.62 -1.16
C VAL A 105 20.01 -8.57 -2.01
N ALA A 106 19.15 -9.04 -2.91
CA ALA A 106 18.14 -8.21 -3.55
C ALA A 106 16.79 -8.48 -2.90
N ALA A 107 15.97 -7.43 -2.70
CA ALA A 107 14.63 -7.58 -2.16
C ALA A 107 13.62 -6.68 -2.85
N ASP A 108 12.39 -7.19 -2.97
CA ASP A 108 11.27 -6.45 -3.56
C ASP A 108 9.93 -6.91 -2.95
N VAL A 109 8.91 -6.06 -3.06
CA VAL A 109 7.55 -6.35 -2.59
C VAL A 109 6.66 -6.73 -3.76
N VAL A 110 6.19 -7.98 -3.75
CA VAL A 110 5.26 -8.49 -4.77
C VAL A 110 4.00 -8.99 -4.07
N ALA A 111 2.83 -8.53 -4.52
CA ALA A 111 1.54 -8.93 -3.97
C ALA A 111 1.49 -8.85 -2.42
N SER A 112 1.95 -7.72 -1.87
CA SER A 112 1.98 -7.44 -0.42
C SER A 112 2.86 -8.39 0.40
N LYS A 113 3.81 -9.08 -0.24
CA LYS A 113 4.81 -9.93 0.43
C LYS A 113 6.20 -9.44 0.07
N LEU A 114 7.07 -9.36 1.08
CA LEU A 114 8.48 -9.03 0.88
C LEU A 114 9.24 -10.30 0.48
N TYR A 115 9.88 -10.27 -0.68
CA TYR A 115 10.73 -11.33 -1.18
C TYR A 115 12.19 -10.91 -1.10
N VAL A 116 13.03 -11.82 -0.65
CA VAL A 116 14.48 -11.66 -0.59
C VAL A 116 15.09 -12.77 -1.43
N CYS A 117 15.88 -12.39 -2.44
CA CYS A 117 16.41 -13.30 -3.43
C CYS A 117 17.94 -13.21 -3.51
N GLY A 118 18.57 -14.37 -3.66
CA GLY A 118 20.03 -14.47 -3.85
C GLY A 118 20.81 -14.19 -2.58
N GLY A 119 21.89 -13.43 -2.72
CA GLY A 119 22.85 -13.15 -1.67
C GLY A 119 23.88 -14.26 -1.47
N TRP A 120 24.91 -13.92 -0.70
CA TRP A 120 26.05 -14.78 -0.40
C TRP A 120 26.14 -15.03 1.10
N ASP A 121 26.26 -16.30 1.48
CA ASP A 121 26.37 -16.79 2.86
C ASP A 121 27.82 -16.92 3.33
N GLY A 122 28.79 -16.94 2.40
CA GLY A 122 30.20 -17.11 2.70
C GLY A 122 30.74 -18.51 2.46
N GLU A 123 29.89 -19.48 2.10
CA GLU A 123 30.27 -20.86 1.84
C GLU A 123 30.16 -21.17 0.33
N TYR A 124 30.91 -22.18 -0.13
CA TYR A 124 30.92 -22.68 -1.50
C TYR A 124 30.18 -24.02 -1.58
#